data_AF-A0A1G6VUE9-F1
#
_entry.id   AF-A0A1G6VUE9-F1
#
_cell.length_a   1.000
_cell.length_b   1.000
_cell.length_c   1.000
_cell.angle_alpha   90.00
_cell.angle_beta   90.00
_cell.angle_gamma   90.00
#
_symmetry.space_group_name_H-M   'P 1'
#
loop_
_entity.id
_entity.type
_entity.pdbx_description
1 polymer ?
#
loop_
_entity_poly.entity_id
_entity_poly.type
_entity_poly.pdbx_seq_one_letter_code
_entity_poly.pdbx_strand_id
1 'polypeptide(L)' 'MYHLEFTKQAIDDLKWLKKTDQAAYGKVQKLLLELIDHPATGTGKPELKKYNLAGLYSRRITQKHRLV' A
#
# COMPACT_ATOMS: atom_id res chain seq x y z
N MET A 1 -14.50 7.77 -6.24
CA MET A 1 -13.81 6.59 -6.80
C MET A 1 -12.53 7.07 -7.46
N TYR A 2 -11.39 6.72 -6.88
CA TYR A 2 -10.05 7.09 -7.34
C TYR A 2 -9.49 6.01 -8.28
N HIS A 3 -8.57 6.40 -9.16
CA HIS A 3 -7.83 5.45 -10.00
C HIS A 3 -6.45 5.19 -9.40
N LEU A 4 -6.03 3.93 -9.45
CA LEU A 4 -4.73 3.51 -8.95
C LEU A 4 -3.72 3.51 -10.10
N GLU A 5 -2.65 4.28 -9.93
CA GLU A 5 -1.46 4.20 -10.78
C GLU A 5 -0.31 3.61 -9.98
N PHE A 6 0.47 2.75 -10.62
CA PHE A 6 1.57 2.04 -9.99
C PHE A 6 2.90 2.44 -10.61
N THR A 7 3.87 2.72 -9.76
CA THR A 7 5.26 2.83 -10.21
C THR A 7 5.78 1.46 -10.64
N LYS A 8 6.82 1.42 -11.49
CA LYS A 8 7.48 0.16 -11.87
C LYS A 8 7.96 -0.62 -10.64
N GLN A 9 8.53 0.08 -9.66
CA GLN A 9 8.97 -0.52 -8.40
C GLN A 9 7.81 -1.19 -7.66
N ALA A 10 6.66 -0.52 -7.54
CA ALA A 10 5.50 -1.09 -6.87
C ALA A 10 5.01 -2.38 -7.57
N ILE A 11 5.03 -2.41 -8.90
CA ILE A 11 4.67 -3.61 -9.67
C ILE A 11 5.63 -4.77 -9.38
N ASP A 12 6.94 -4.50 -9.32
CA ASP A 12 7.93 -5.53 -9.05
C ASP A 12 7.89 -6.01 -7.59
N ASP A 13 7.64 -5.12 -6.64
CA ASP A 13 7.43 -5.46 -5.22
C ASP A 13 6.18 -6.34 -5.04
N LEU A 14 5.09 -6.05 -5.77
CA LEU A 14 3.89 -6.87 -5.77
C LEU A 14 4.16 -8.28 -6.32
N LYS A 15 4.94 -8.39 -7.42
CA LYS A 15 5.34 -9.70 -7.98
C LYS A 15 6.23 -10.46 -7.01
N TRP A 16 7.14 -9.78 -6.34
CA TRP A 16 8.02 -10.38 -5.35
C TRP A 16 7.20 -10.90 -4.15
N LEU A 17 6.32 -10.06 -3.57
CA LEU A 17 5.44 -10.45 -2.47
C LEU A 17 4.56 -11.64 -2.83
N LYS A 18 4.00 -11.66 -4.05
CA LYS A 18 3.19 -12.81 -4.52
C LYS A 18 3.97 -14.13 -4.48
N LYS A 19 5.29 -14.09 -4.69
CA LYS A 19 6.16 -15.27 -4.67
C LYS A 19 6.68 -15.62 -3.28
N THR A 20 6.97 -14.62 -2.44
CA THR A 20 7.68 -14.83 -1.17
C THR A 20 6.77 -14.83 0.07
N ASP A 21 5.69 -14.06 0.07
CA ASP A 21 4.78 -13.94 1.21
C ASP A 21 3.33 -13.72 0.72
N GLN A 22 2.63 -14.82 0.49
CA GLN A 22 1.23 -14.80 0.03
C GLN A 22 0.29 -14.12 1.03
N ALA A 23 0.58 -14.19 2.34
CA ALA A 23 -0.26 -13.55 3.35
C ALA A 23 -0.13 -12.02 3.28
N ALA A 24 1.08 -11.50 3.10
CA ALA A 24 1.32 -10.08 2.85
C ALA A 24 0.68 -9.65 1.51
N TYR A 25 0.85 -10.43 0.45
CA TYR A 25 0.23 -10.15 -0.85
C TYR A 25 -1.30 -10.01 -0.77
N GLY A 26 -1.97 -10.97 -0.10
CA GLY A 26 -3.42 -10.91 0.10
C GLY A 26 -3.87 -9.68 0.90
N LYS A 27 -3.07 -9.21 1.87
CA LYS A 27 -3.34 -7.94 2.58
C LYS A 27 -3.17 -6.73 1.67
N VAL A 28 -2.14 -6.69 0.83
CA VAL A 28 -1.94 -5.58 -0.11
C VAL A 28 -3.13 -5.47 -1.06
N GLN A 29 -3.61 -6.58 -1.62
CA GLN A 29 -4.77 -6.55 -2.52
C GLN A 29 -6.01 -5.91 -1.86
N LYS A 30 -6.28 -6.25 -0.59
CA LYS A 30 -7.38 -5.64 0.17
C LYS A 30 -7.18 -4.14 0.38
N LEU A 31 -5.96 -3.73 0.74
CA LEU A 31 -5.63 -2.31 0.91
C LEU A 31 -5.76 -1.52 -0.39
N LEU A 32 -5.34 -2.09 -1.53
CA LEU A 32 -5.47 -1.46 -2.85
C LEU A 32 -6.93 -1.24 -3.23
N LEU A 33 -7.78 -2.25 -3.03
CA LEU A 33 -9.22 -2.10 -3.29
C LEU A 33 -9.84 -1.00 -2.42
N GLU A 34 -9.44 -0.91 -1.16
CA GLU A 34 -9.94 0.12 -0.25
C GLU A 34 -9.48 1.54 -0.64
N LEU A 35 -8.26 1.70 -1.19
CA LEU A 35 -7.73 3.00 -1.61
C LEU A 35 -8.57 3.68 -2.70
N ILE A 36 -9.32 2.91 -3.48
CA ILE A 36 -10.22 3.42 -4.52
C ILE A 36 -11.33 4.29 -3.92
N ASP A 37 -11.76 4.01 -2.69
CA ASP A 37 -12.83 4.74 -2.01
C ASP A 37 -12.33 5.59 -0.84
N HIS A 38 -11.31 5.09 -0.12
CA HIS A 38 -10.77 5.72 1.07
C HIS A 38 -9.25 5.87 0.95
N PRO A 39 -8.72 6.89 0.25
CA PRO A 39 -7.27 7.04 0.08
C PRO A 39 -6.53 7.42 1.37
N ALA A 40 -7.13 8.28 2.21
CA ALA A 40 -6.49 8.83 3.42
C ALA A 40 -6.95 8.17 4.73
N THR A 41 -7.95 7.29 4.69
CA THR A 41 -8.60 6.69 5.87
C THR A 41 -8.79 5.19 5.72
N GLY A 42 -9.08 4.51 6.83
CA GLY A 42 -9.46 3.10 6.84
C GLY A 42 -8.37 2.16 7.35
N THR A 43 -8.25 0.97 6.77
CA THR A 43 -7.44 -0.11 7.32
C THR A 43 -5.94 0.06 7.04
N GLY A 44 -5.13 -0.65 7.82
CA GLY A 44 -3.66 -0.56 7.73
C GLY A 44 -3.07 0.66 8.44
N LYS A 45 -3.82 1.38 9.28
CA LYS A 45 -3.35 2.55 10.04
C LYS A 45 -2.66 3.58 9.11
N PRO A 46 -3.44 4.27 8.26
CA PRO A 46 -2.89 5.28 7.36
C PRO A 46 -2.17 6.37 8.16
N GLU A 47 -0.88 6.53 7.89
CA GLU A 47 0.00 7.50 8.53
C GLU A 47 0.47 8.50 7.48
N LEU A 48 0.18 9.79 7.70
CA LEU A 48 0.69 10.87 6.86
C LEU A 48 2.20 11.01 7.07
N LYS A 49 2.96 10.89 5.98
CA LYS A 49 4.42 11.06 5.99
C LYS A 49 4.78 12.55 6.11
N LYS A 50 5.98 12.80 6.65
CA LYS A 50 6.53 14.15 6.88
C LYS A 50 7.80 14.35 6.03
N TYR A 51 8.30 15.58 6.00
CA TYR A 51 9.55 15.97 5.31
C TYR A 51 9.51 15.67 3.80
N ASN A 52 10.50 14.95 3.27
CA ASN A 52 10.65 14.68 1.83
C ASN A 52 9.51 13.84 1.23
N LEU A 53 8.66 13.24 2.07
CA LEU A 53 7.49 12.48 1.65
C LEU A 53 6.19 13.15 2.13
N ALA A 54 6.23 14.45 2.44
CA ALA A 54 5.05 15.19 2.88
C ALA A 54 3.93 15.11 1.84
N GLY A 55 2.72 14.79 2.31
CA GLY A 55 1.54 14.60 1.46
C GLY A 55 1.30 13.14 1.04
N LEU A 56 2.24 12.23 1.26
CA LEU A 56 2.05 10.80 1.02
C LEU A 56 1.51 10.08 2.25
N TYR A 57 0.75 9.01 2.03
CA TYR A 57 0.18 8.17 3.08
C TYR A 57 0.86 6.81 3.08
N SER A 58 1.20 6.33 4.27
CA SER A 58 1.73 4.97 4.44
C SER A 58 0.72 4.10 5.17
N ARG A 59 0.46 2.91 4.64
CA ARG A 59 -0.34 1.87 5.30
C ARG A 59 0.51 0.66 5.64
N ARG A 60 0.25 0.06 6.79
CA ARG A 60 0.88 -1.15 7.27
C ARG A 60 0.29 -2.38 6.60
N ILE A 61 1.14 -3.11 5.87
CA ILE A 61 0.82 -4.44 5.32
C ILE A 61 1.18 -5.52 6.36
N THR A 62 2.44 -5.49 6.81
CA THR A 62 2.99 -6.34 7.87
C THR A 62 3.87 -5.50 8.79
N GLN A 63 4.52 -6.09 9.78
CA GLN A 63 5.50 -5.35 10.58
C GLN A 63 6.65 -4.80 9.71
N LYS A 64 7.04 -5.54 8.67
CA LYS A 64 8.16 -5.21 7.78
C LYS A 64 7.76 -4.39 6.54
N HIS A 65 6.54 -4.59 6.02
CA HIS A 65 6.12 -4.01 4.74
C HIS A 65 5.16 -2.83 4.92
N ARG A 66 5.32 -1.81 4.08
CA ARG A 66 4.44 -0.64 4.00
C ARG A 66 4.01 -0.42 2.55
N LEU A 67 2.74 -0.05 2.38
CA LEU A 67 2.22 0.52 1.15
C LEU A 67 2.36 2.03 1.27
N VAL A 68 3.00 2.67 0.30
CA VAL A 68 3.20 4.12 0.23
C VAL A 68 2.68 4.61 -1.12
#